data_AF-G6B0N7-F1
#
_entry.id   AF-G6B0N7-F1
#
_cell.length_a   1.000
_cell.length_b   1.000
_cell.length_c   1.000
_cell.angle_alpha   90.00
_cell.angle_beta   90.00
_cell.angle_gamma   90.00
#
_symmetry.space_group_name_H-M   'P 1'
#
loop_
_entity.id
_entity.type
_entity.pdbx_description
1 polymer ?
#
loop_
_entity_poly.entity_id
_entity_poly.type
_entity_poly.pdbx_seq_one_letter_code
_entity_poly.pdbx_strand_id
1 'polypeptide(L)'
;MKKTILSVFALAMAFVATAEAQQKVFLNKGNKTIETVMLGTDDYIAFGRPVGVPEQAKVEIADLTAGKNYVRYKVQARTADQPYYQMCVSESYLKFFIMQYFGGASLSEMTEAEKKQVFSTLMQAGGYGFEGVGTKEYTIADGEKTSGVTQFVAAGETQYIVVCDLVEKDEKLVLGSELKYATVRTTEAGVSNLALSVKYLGLNAEGKPEFDVKPGNGFKSLHLVLGSTKSIDEFVNLYGYSALMYNQGVSFSAEQWATYASEYKAWNIDKENDYSFCALAVDANGDWVKASVDNVHIKPAAANDCPEVDVTNYQVGNGDLAIQYTIKSKASSIKSARMLVMKEWDWDNALNEYQVETPSMAWADFMATTDKAEDVTEAVKQLNGKFTFTRSFSDAERDWYVAVLAVTDDYGTTVTRSTFHSHIPDAEFGTLSKTFPKK
;
A
#
# COMPACT_ATOMS: atom_id res chain seq x y z
N MET A 1 18.47 -27.52 -54.91
CA MET A 1 18.53 -28.94 -54.48
C MET A 1 19.27 -28.96 -53.15
N LYS A 2 18.59 -29.28 -52.04
CA LYS A 2 18.56 -30.62 -51.38
C LYS A 2 19.98 -31.13 -51.07
N LYS A 3 20.34 -31.63 -49.89
CA LYS A 3 19.76 -31.84 -48.55
C LYS A 3 20.92 -32.52 -47.76
N THR A 4 20.83 -32.50 -46.43
CA THR A 4 21.37 -33.49 -45.47
C THR A 4 22.86 -33.45 -45.10
N ILE A 5 23.07 -32.94 -43.90
CA ILE A 5 24.14 -33.28 -42.95
C ILE A 5 23.79 -34.62 -42.26
N LEU A 6 24.84 -35.32 -41.81
CA LEU A 6 24.90 -36.47 -40.89
C LEU A 6 24.60 -37.87 -41.47
N SER A 7 25.63 -38.72 -41.51
CA SER A 7 25.85 -39.84 -40.57
C SER A 7 26.43 -41.12 -41.22
N VAL A 8 27.11 -41.90 -40.36
CA VAL A 8 27.37 -43.36 -40.42
C VAL A 8 28.77 -43.84 -40.83
N PHE A 9 29.42 -44.41 -39.81
CA PHE A 9 30.49 -45.40 -39.77
C PHE A 9 30.58 -46.40 -40.95
N ALA A 10 31.80 -46.70 -41.36
CA ALA A 10 32.15 -48.04 -41.86
C ALA A 10 33.20 -48.64 -40.92
N LEU A 11 32.76 -49.66 -40.19
CA LEU A 11 33.55 -50.50 -39.29
C LEU A 11 34.07 -51.73 -40.06
N ALA A 12 35.11 -52.37 -39.50
CA ALA A 12 35.57 -53.76 -39.67
C ALA A 12 36.72 -53.99 -40.70
N MET A 13 37.82 -54.72 -40.43
CA MET A 13 38.09 -55.75 -39.41
C MET A 13 39.53 -55.73 -38.84
N ALA A 14 39.59 -56.29 -37.63
CA ALA A 14 40.68 -56.49 -36.69
C ALA A 14 41.97 -57.17 -37.19
N PHE A 15 43.10 -56.78 -36.59
CA PHE A 15 44.03 -57.74 -35.99
C PHE A 15 44.45 -57.26 -34.59
N VAL A 16 44.40 -58.20 -33.65
CA VAL A 16 44.64 -58.06 -32.22
C VAL A 16 46.10 -57.66 -31.98
N ALA A 17 46.33 -56.46 -31.46
CA ALA A 17 47.50 -56.12 -30.68
C ALA A 17 46.98 -55.60 -29.33
N THR A 18 47.05 -56.51 -28.35
CA THR A 18 47.00 -56.35 -26.90
C THR A 18 46.62 -54.97 -26.35
N ALA A 19 45.62 -54.99 -25.48
CA ALA A 19 45.27 -53.92 -24.55
C ALA A 19 46.49 -53.43 -23.74
N GLU A 20 47.16 -52.41 -24.26
CA GLU A 20 47.84 -51.37 -23.48
C GLU A 20 47.41 -50.03 -24.07
N ALA A 21 46.18 -49.61 -23.75
CA ALA A 21 45.79 -48.22 -23.93
C ALA A 21 46.76 -47.39 -23.08
N GLN A 22 47.76 -46.82 -23.75
CA GLN A 22 48.88 -46.12 -23.16
C GLN A 22 48.42 -45.10 -22.11
N GLN A 23 48.93 -45.30 -20.91
CA GLN A 23 48.85 -44.42 -19.75
C GLN A 23 49.61 -43.09 -19.99
N LYS A 24 49.17 -42.24 -20.91
CA LYS A 24 49.84 -40.97 -21.26
C LYS A 24 48.93 -39.76 -21.09
N VAL A 25 49.40 -38.76 -20.35
CA VAL A 25 48.74 -37.46 -20.15
C VAL A 25 49.55 -36.38 -20.84
N PHE A 26 48.90 -35.57 -21.69
CA PHE A 26 49.54 -34.45 -22.37
C PHE A 26 49.17 -33.13 -21.67
N LEU A 27 50.17 -32.41 -21.17
CA LEU A 27 49.97 -31.04 -20.68
C LEU A 27 50.16 -30.07 -21.84
N ASN A 28 49.06 -29.44 -22.26
CA ASN A 28 49.05 -28.51 -23.39
C ASN A 28 48.94 -27.05 -22.91
N LYS A 29 49.70 -26.14 -23.54
CA LYS A 29 49.50 -24.69 -23.44
C LYS A 29 49.02 -24.17 -24.79
N GLY A 30 47.73 -23.88 -24.89
CA GLY A 30 47.08 -23.59 -26.18
C GLY A 30 47.13 -24.81 -27.09
N ASN A 31 47.68 -24.67 -28.30
CA ASN A 31 47.82 -25.73 -29.29
C ASN A 31 49.18 -26.46 -29.25
N LYS A 32 50.02 -26.20 -28.24
CA LYS A 32 51.33 -26.85 -28.09
C LYS A 32 51.33 -27.77 -26.87
N THR A 33 51.78 -29.02 -27.06
CA THR A 33 52.11 -29.93 -25.97
C THR A 33 53.41 -29.49 -25.33
N ILE A 34 53.35 -29.23 -24.03
CA ILE A 34 54.47 -28.77 -23.21
C ILE A 34 55.10 -29.95 -22.47
N GLU A 35 54.32 -30.96 -22.12
CA GLU A 35 54.81 -32.13 -21.40
C GLU A 35 53.96 -33.37 -21.69
N THR A 36 54.58 -34.55 -21.60
CA THR A 36 53.90 -35.85 -21.66
C THR A 36 54.27 -36.65 -20.41
N VAL A 37 53.27 -37.01 -19.61
CA VAL A 37 53.44 -37.77 -18.37
C VAL A 37 52.95 -39.19 -18.59
N MET A 38 53.78 -40.18 -18.25
CA MET A 38 53.39 -41.59 -18.23
C MET A 38 52.78 -41.90 -16.86
N LEU A 39 51.55 -42.42 -16.81
CA LEU A 39 50.92 -42.87 -15.56
C LEU A 39 51.27 -44.35 -15.33
N GLY A 40 51.56 -44.73 -14.09
CA GLY A 40 51.63 -46.13 -13.65
C GLY A 40 50.26 -46.72 -13.35
N THR A 41 50.21 -48.00 -12.99
CA THR A 41 48.98 -48.74 -12.64
C THR A 41 48.21 -48.15 -11.46
N ASP A 42 48.89 -47.41 -10.58
CA ASP A 42 48.33 -46.82 -9.36
C ASP A 42 48.31 -45.28 -9.40
N ASP A 43 48.66 -44.67 -10.53
CA ASP A 43 48.68 -43.21 -10.68
C ASP A 43 47.29 -42.68 -11.02
N TYR A 44 46.90 -41.58 -10.36
CA TYR A 44 45.67 -40.85 -10.66
C TYR A 44 45.96 -39.38 -10.95
N ILE A 45 45.17 -38.78 -11.84
CA ILE A 45 45.23 -37.35 -12.10
C ILE A 45 44.26 -36.66 -11.14
N ALA A 46 44.78 -35.77 -10.28
CA ALA A 46 43.95 -34.88 -9.48
C ALA A 46 44.09 -33.45 -9.99
N PHE A 47 42.95 -32.79 -10.21
CA PHE A 47 42.91 -31.35 -10.47
C PHE A 47 42.69 -30.64 -9.15
N GLY A 48 43.70 -29.90 -8.70
CA GLY A 48 43.52 -28.92 -7.63
C GLY A 48 42.77 -27.70 -8.16
N ARG A 49 41.91 -27.11 -7.33
CA ARG A 49 41.35 -25.78 -7.60
C ARG A 49 42.51 -24.79 -7.75
N PRO A 50 42.58 -23.98 -8.83
CA PRO A 50 43.64 -22.99 -8.96
C PRO A 50 43.65 -22.03 -7.77
N VAL A 51 44.86 -21.71 -7.29
CA VAL A 51 45.05 -20.76 -6.19
C VAL A 51 44.40 -19.42 -6.57
N GLY A 52 43.55 -18.89 -5.69
CA GLY A 52 42.86 -17.61 -5.90
C GLY A 52 41.47 -17.69 -6.53
N VAL A 53 40.97 -18.88 -6.90
CA VAL A 53 39.55 -19.06 -7.28
C VAL A 53 38.72 -19.07 -5.99
N PRO A 54 37.85 -18.08 -5.71
CA PRO A 54 37.06 -18.03 -4.47
C PRO A 54 36.12 -19.21 -4.37
N GLU A 55 35.92 -19.80 -3.19
CA GLU A 55 34.92 -20.87 -3.00
C GLU A 55 33.55 -20.45 -3.53
N GLN A 56 32.83 -21.41 -4.12
CA GLN A 56 31.46 -21.14 -4.57
C GLN A 56 30.63 -20.84 -3.32
N ALA A 57 29.88 -19.73 -3.35
CA ALA A 57 28.97 -19.41 -2.26
C ALA A 57 27.94 -20.53 -2.09
N LYS A 58 27.43 -20.72 -0.87
CA LYS A 58 26.40 -21.72 -0.58
C LYS A 58 25.16 -21.51 -1.44
N VAL A 59 24.79 -20.26 -1.67
CA VAL A 59 23.70 -19.85 -2.56
C VAL A 59 24.04 -18.59 -3.34
N GLU A 60 23.63 -18.56 -4.60
CA GLU A 60 23.77 -17.42 -5.52
C GLU A 60 22.47 -17.17 -6.28
N ILE A 61 22.29 -15.94 -6.75
CA ILE A 61 21.16 -15.54 -7.61
C ILE A 61 21.65 -15.54 -9.05
N ALA A 62 20.92 -16.23 -9.93
CA ALA A 62 21.20 -16.30 -11.36
C ALA A 62 19.92 -16.15 -12.19
N ASP A 63 20.07 -16.03 -13.50
CA ASP A 63 18.97 -16.01 -14.49
C ASP A 63 17.85 -15.02 -14.16
N LEU A 64 18.24 -13.86 -13.61
CA LEU A 64 17.34 -12.82 -13.13
C LEU A 64 16.74 -12.03 -14.31
N THR A 65 15.42 -12.08 -14.44
CA THR A 65 14.64 -11.38 -15.46
C THR A 65 13.34 -10.85 -14.87
N ALA A 66 12.76 -9.81 -15.47
CA ALA A 66 11.47 -9.26 -15.06
C ALA A 66 10.62 -8.85 -16.26
N GLY A 67 9.30 -8.95 -16.10
CA GLY A 67 8.31 -8.36 -16.98
C GLY A 67 7.69 -7.11 -16.34
N LYS A 68 6.45 -6.78 -16.72
CA LYS A 68 5.66 -5.72 -16.06
C LYS A 68 5.14 -6.18 -14.69
N ASN A 69 4.63 -7.40 -14.63
CA ASN A 69 3.92 -7.96 -13.47
C ASN A 69 4.54 -9.26 -12.94
N TYR A 70 5.81 -9.53 -13.26
CA TYR A 70 6.52 -10.70 -12.72
C TYR A 70 8.02 -10.47 -12.62
N VAL A 71 8.64 -11.24 -11.72
CA VAL A 71 10.09 -11.40 -11.58
C VAL A 71 10.41 -12.89 -11.62
N ARG A 72 11.41 -13.28 -12.40
CA ARG A 72 11.91 -14.66 -12.49
C ARG A 72 13.39 -14.69 -12.16
N TYR A 73 13.79 -15.65 -11.34
CA TYR A 73 15.19 -15.86 -10.96
C TYR A 73 15.42 -17.31 -10.59
N LYS A 74 16.69 -17.68 -10.59
CA LYS A 74 17.18 -18.96 -10.13
C LYS A 74 18.02 -18.77 -8.88
N VAL A 75 17.74 -19.56 -7.85
CA VAL A 75 18.67 -19.72 -6.72
C VAL A 75 19.56 -20.91 -7.05
N GLN A 76 20.84 -20.66 -7.26
CA GLN A 76 21.85 -21.68 -7.48
C GLN A 76 22.46 -22.07 -6.14
N ALA A 77 22.22 -23.31 -5.71
CA ALA A 77 22.77 -23.84 -4.48
C ALA A 77 24.02 -24.67 -4.77
N ARG A 78 25.02 -24.57 -3.89
CA ARG A 78 26.30 -25.31 -4.01
C ARG A 78 26.11 -26.82 -3.99
N THR A 79 25.17 -27.31 -3.20
CA THR A 79 24.82 -28.73 -3.10
C THR A 79 23.30 -28.91 -3.23
N ALA A 80 22.88 -30.14 -3.56
CA ALA A 80 21.46 -30.45 -3.78
C ALA A 80 20.62 -30.35 -2.50
N ASP A 81 21.24 -30.51 -1.34
CA ASP A 81 20.66 -30.51 -0.01
C ASP A 81 20.82 -29.19 0.74
N GLN A 82 21.52 -28.18 0.17
CA GLN A 82 21.73 -26.89 0.82
C GLN A 82 20.40 -26.15 1.02
N PRO A 83 19.96 -25.90 2.27
CA PRO A 83 18.79 -25.10 2.55
C PRO A 83 19.11 -23.60 2.48
N TYR A 84 18.11 -22.80 2.13
CA TYR A 84 18.19 -21.35 2.09
C TYR A 84 16.84 -20.70 2.31
N TYR A 85 16.87 -19.42 2.67
CA TYR A 85 15.71 -18.54 2.70
C TYR A 85 15.83 -17.52 1.57
N GLN A 86 14.71 -17.17 0.95
CA GLN A 86 14.70 -16.21 -0.14
C GLN A 86 13.47 -15.29 -0.08
N MET A 87 13.62 -14.06 -0.57
CA MET A 87 12.54 -13.09 -0.68
C MET A 87 12.67 -12.24 -1.95
N CYS A 88 11.53 -11.75 -2.44
CA CYS A 88 11.43 -10.73 -3.48
C CYS A 88 10.63 -9.56 -2.92
N VAL A 89 11.23 -8.37 -2.85
CA VAL A 89 10.61 -7.21 -2.20
C VAL A 89 10.82 -5.95 -3.03
N SER A 90 9.79 -5.10 -3.11
CA SER A 90 9.87 -3.86 -3.87
C SER A 90 10.70 -2.80 -3.14
N GLU A 91 11.36 -1.94 -3.92
CA GLU A 91 12.10 -0.79 -3.40
C GLU A 91 11.19 0.15 -2.59
N SER A 92 9.96 0.37 -3.05
CA SER A 92 8.98 1.20 -2.37
C SER A 92 8.65 0.64 -0.99
N TYR A 93 8.42 -0.66 -0.86
CA TYR A 93 8.17 -1.30 0.43
C TYR A 93 9.39 -1.18 1.36
N LEU A 94 10.60 -1.43 0.84
CA LEU A 94 11.83 -1.29 1.62
C LEU A 94 12.00 0.13 2.17
N LYS A 95 11.71 1.17 1.38
CA LYS A 95 11.77 2.56 1.84
C LYS A 95 10.84 2.80 3.03
N PHE A 96 9.60 2.31 2.98
CA PHE A 96 8.66 2.42 4.10
C PHE A 96 9.14 1.64 5.33
N PHE A 97 9.64 0.42 5.14
CA PHE A 97 10.18 -0.40 6.22
C PHE A 97 11.38 0.28 6.91
N ILE A 98 12.30 0.86 6.13
CA ILE A 98 13.45 1.60 6.66
C ILE A 98 13.01 2.87 7.39
N MET A 99 12.01 3.58 6.86
CA MET A 99 11.44 4.74 7.54
C MET A 99 10.84 4.39 8.91
N GLN A 100 10.10 3.29 9.00
CA GLN A 100 9.45 2.89 10.24
C GLN A 100 10.41 2.29 11.28
N TYR A 101 11.37 1.47 10.85
CA TYR A 101 12.18 0.65 11.77
C TYR A 101 13.66 1.05 11.86
N PHE A 102 14.14 1.87 10.93
CA PHE A 102 15.56 2.25 10.83
C PHE A 102 15.77 3.77 10.73
N GLY A 103 14.77 4.56 11.11
CA GLY A 103 14.91 6.02 11.26
C GLY A 103 14.98 6.81 9.95
N GLY A 104 14.55 6.24 8.81
CA GLY A 104 14.38 7.00 7.57
C GLY A 104 15.64 7.24 6.76
N ALA A 105 16.71 6.48 6.97
CA ALA A 105 17.87 6.51 6.07
C ALA A 105 17.45 6.21 4.62
N SER A 106 18.00 6.93 3.64
CA SER A 106 17.74 6.61 2.24
C SER A 106 18.42 5.27 1.89
N LEU A 107 17.68 4.37 1.24
CA LEU A 107 18.21 3.08 0.79
C LEU A 107 19.48 3.21 -0.07
N SER A 108 19.62 4.32 -0.81
CA SER A 108 20.80 4.61 -1.63
C SER A 108 22.02 5.05 -0.83
N GLU A 109 21.83 5.55 0.39
CA GLU A 109 22.87 6.08 1.27
C GLU A 109 23.36 5.05 2.30
N MET A 110 22.59 3.97 2.49
CA MET A 110 22.96 2.87 3.38
C MET A 110 24.19 2.12 2.87
N THR A 111 25.09 1.78 3.79
CA THR A 111 26.20 0.86 3.56
C THR A 111 25.69 -0.56 3.27
N GLU A 112 26.52 -1.38 2.64
CA GLU A 112 26.17 -2.79 2.40
C GLU A 112 25.86 -3.55 3.69
N ALA A 113 26.57 -3.26 4.79
CA ALA A 113 26.30 -3.89 6.08
C ALA A 113 24.90 -3.52 6.60
N GLU A 114 24.52 -2.25 6.51
CA GLU A 114 23.19 -1.78 6.92
C GLU A 114 22.07 -2.38 6.06
N LYS A 115 22.25 -2.46 4.74
CA LYS A 115 21.27 -3.13 3.85
C LYS A 115 21.09 -4.60 4.23
N LYS A 116 22.19 -5.32 4.47
CA LYS A 116 22.13 -6.72 4.89
C LYS A 116 21.43 -6.88 6.25
N GLN A 117 21.59 -5.93 7.15
CA GLN A 117 20.86 -5.90 8.42
C GLN A 117 19.36 -5.72 8.19
N VAL A 118 18.95 -4.75 7.36
CA VAL A 118 17.54 -4.54 6.97
C VAL A 118 16.94 -5.82 6.39
N PHE A 119 17.64 -6.45 5.44
CA PHE A 119 17.18 -7.69 4.81
C PHE A 119 17.06 -8.85 5.81
N SER A 120 18.04 -9.01 6.69
CA SER A 120 18.01 -10.05 7.72
C SER A 120 16.84 -9.86 8.68
N THR A 121 16.60 -8.62 9.11
CA THR A 121 15.43 -8.28 9.96
C THR A 121 14.12 -8.59 9.25
N LEU A 122 13.99 -8.25 7.96
CA LEU A 122 12.78 -8.55 7.19
C LEU A 122 12.56 -10.06 7.00
N MET A 123 13.62 -10.82 6.70
CA MET A 123 13.57 -12.28 6.60
C MET A 123 13.16 -12.94 7.92
N GLN A 124 13.68 -12.44 9.06
CA GLN A 124 13.35 -12.96 10.40
C GLN A 124 11.91 -12.66 10.82
N ALA A 125 11.29 -11.61 10.30
CA ALA A 125 9.87 -11.34 10.52
C ALA A 125 8.95 -12.39 9.87
N GLY A 126 9.48 -13.21 8.95
CA GLY A 126 8.82 -14.41 8.42
C GLY A 126 7.67 -14.19 7.42
N GLY A 127 7.35 -12.93 7.08
CA GLY A 127 6.19 -12.58 6.25
C GLY A 127 6.45 -12.37 4.75
N TYR A 128 7.71 -12.23 4.31
CA TYR A 128 8.05 -11.72 2.97
C TYR A 128 8.92 -12.66 2.12
N GLY A 129 9.16 -13.87 2.61
CA GLY A 129 9.97 -14.86 1.91
C GLY A 129 9.58 -16.28 2.29
N PHE A 130 10.31 -17.24 1.75
CA PHE A 130 10.08 -18.65 2.02
C PHE A 130 11.35 -19.46 1.81
N GLU A 131 11.33 -20.68 2.34
CA GLU A 131 12.46 -21.59 2.31
C GLU A 131 12.58 -22.34 0.99
N GLY A 132 13.80 -22.70 0.64
CA GLY A 132 14.14 -23.54 -0.49
C GLY A 132 15.28 -24.50 -0.14
N VAL A 133 15.43 -25.52 -0.98
CA VAL A 133 16.51 -26.52 -0.86
C VAL A 133 17.00 -26.83 -2.27
N GLY A 134 18.32 -26.82 -2.44
CA GLY A 134 18.96 -27.09 -3.72
C GLY A 134 18.68 -26.04 -4.80
N THR A 135 19.20 -26.27 -6.00
CA THR A 135 19.00 -25.31 -7.10
C THR A 135 17.54 -25.30 -7.58
N LYS A 136 16.89 -24.12 -7.57
CA LYS A 136 15.49 -23.96 -8.01
C LYS A 136 15.26 -22.66 -8.77
N GLU A 137 14.30 -22.69 -9.67
CA GLU A 137 13.77 -21.51 -10.37
C GLU A 137 12.48 -21.05 -9.72
N TYR A 138 12.33 -19.73 -9.61
CA TYR A 138 11.19 -19.05 -9.02
C TYR A 138 10.63 -18.04 -10.01
N THR A 139 9.30 -17.97 -10.09
CA THR A 139 8.58 -16.89 -10.75
C THR A 139 7.62 -16.29 -9.74
N ILE A 140 7.86 -15.05 -9.37
CA ILE A 140 6.98 -14.25 -8.52
C ILE A 140 6.13 -13.40 -9.45
N ALA A 141 4.82 -13.64 -9.47
CA ALA A 141 3.89 -12.95 -10.35
C ALA A 141 2.80 -12.23 -9.54
N ASP A 142 2.37 -11.10 -10.08
CA ASP A 142 1.39 -10.23 -9.45
C ASP A 142 0.02 -10.91 -9.25
N GLY A 143 -0.49 -10.87 -8.03
CA GLY A 143 -1.75 -11.50 -7.64
C GLY A 143 -1.70 -13.03 -7.60
N GLU A 144 -0.53 -13.65 -7.73
CA GLU A 144 -0.36 -15.11 -7.72
C GLU A 144 0.22 -15.61 -6.40
N LYS A 145 -0.20 -16.82 -6.00
CA LYS A 145 0.31 -17.47 -4.80
C LYS A 145 1.68 -18.07 -5.06
N THR A 146 2.66 -17.69 -4.26
CA THR A 146 3.95 -18.35 -4.18
C THR A 146 4.13 -18.89 -2.76
N SER A 147 4.34 -20.20 -2.62
CA SER A 147 4.51 -20.86 -1.32
C SER A 147 3.38 -20.56 -0.33
N GLY A 148 2.14 -20.48 -0.83
CA GLY A 148 0.93 -20.26 -0.02
C GLY A 148 0.56 -18.79 0.22
N VAL A 149 1.44 -17.84 -0.10
CA VAL A 149 1.21 -16.40 0.09
C VAL A 149 1.03 -15.71 -1.26
N THR A 150 -0.01 -14.89 -1.40
CA THR A 150 -0.21 -14.05 -2.59
C THR A 150 0.87 -12.98 -2.64
N GLN A 151 1.56 -12.89 -3.76
CA GLN A 151 2.60 -11.88 -4.01
C GLN A 151 2.06 -10.78 -4.92
N PHE A 152 2.56 -9.56 -4.75
CA PHE A 152 2.20 -8.41 -5.59
C PHE A 152 3.46 -7.78 -6.15
N VAL A 153 3.49 -7.57 -7.46
CA VAL A 153 4.67 -7.08 -8.19
C VAL A 153 4.28 -5.83 -8.95
N ALA A 154 4.76 -4.69 -8.48
CA ALA A 154 4.53 -3.42 -9.11
C ALA A 154 5.36 -3.27 -10.40
N ALA A 155 4.70 -2.79 -11.45
CA ALA A 155 5.33 -2.38 -12.70
C ALA A 155 6.11 -1.07 -12.50
N GLY A 156 7.22 -0.90 -13.24
CA GLY A 156 8.09 0.29 -13.14
C GLY A 156 8.91 0.41 -11.86
N GLU A 157 8.92 -0.62 -10.99
CA GLU A 157 9.62 -0.60 -9.71
C GLU A 157 10.86 -1.50 -9.70
N THR A 158 11.89 -1.08 -8.96
CA THR A 158 13.03 -1.94 -8.65
C THR A 158 12.60 -3.00 -7.63
N GLN A 159 12.93 -4.25 -7.90
CA GLN A 159 12.70 -5.40 -7.05
C GLN A 159 14.04 -5.91 -6.52
N TYR A 160 14.09 -6.20 -5.23
CA TYR A 160 15.24 -6.78 -4.54
C TYR A 160 14.99 -8.26 -4.33
N ILE A 161 15.85 -9.10 -4.93
CA ILE A 161 15.86 -10.54 -4.72
C ILE A 161 16.96 -10.79 -3.72
N VAL A 162 16.61 -11.34 -2.57
CA VAL A 162 17.56 -11.59 -1.49
C VAL A 162 17.55 -13.07 -1.15
N VAL A 163 18.73 -13.66 -1.03
CA VAL A 163 18.93 -15.06 -0.64
C VAL A 163 19.90 -15.12 0.53
N CYS A 164 19.65 -16.02 1.46
CA CYS A 164 20.54 -16.28 2.59
C CYS A 164 20.61 -17.79 2.81
N ASP A 165 21.80 -18.33 3.06
CA ASP A 165 21.92 -19.72 3.47
C ASP A 165 21.19 -19.96 4.79
N LEU A 166 20.64 -21.16 4.96
CA LEU A 166 20.14 -21.61 6.25
C LEU A 166 21.14 -22.57 6.87
N VAL A 167 21.33 -22.44 8.18
CA VAL A 167 22.19 -23.30 8.98
C VAL A 167 21.39 -23.88 10.13
N GLU A 168 21.69 -25.13 10.49
CA GLU A 168 21.06 -25.77 11.64
C GLU A 168 21.70 -25.28 12.94
N LYS A 169 20.86 -24.82 13.85
CA LYS A 169 21.23 -24.39 15.19
C LYS A 169 20.11 -24.76 16.16
N ASP A 170 20.44 -25.49 17.22
CA ASP A 170 19.47 -25.94 18.24
C ASP A 170 18.26 -26.66 17.60
N GLU A 171 18.52 -27.60 16.68
CA GLU A 171 17.53 -28.38 15.92
C GLU A 171 16.56 -27.52 15.06
N LYS A 172 16.92 -26.27 14.77
CA LYS A 172 16.15 -25.34 13.93
C LYS A 172 17.01 -24.75 12.83
N LEU A 173 16.42 -24.51 11.67
CA LEU A 173 17.06 -23.73 10.62
C LEU A 173 17.01 -22.25 10.99
N VAL A 174 18.16 -21.58 10.96
CA VAL A 174 18.30 -20.14 11.17
C VAL A 174 19.10 -19.53 10.03
N LEU A 175 18.97 -18.21 9.82
CA LEU A 175 19.75 -17.49 8.82
C LEU A 175 21.25 -17.65 9.10
N GLY A 176 21.98 -18.04 8.07
CA GLY A 176 23.43 -18.14 8.07
C GLY A 176 24.12 -16.79 7.83
N SER A 177 25.38 -16.86 7.42
CA SER A 177 26.23 -15.67 7.23
C SER A 177 26.33 -15.23 5.76
N GLU A 178 25.90 -16.06 4.81
CA GLU A 178 26.01 -15.80 3.37
C GLU A 178 24.74 -15.20 2.80
N LEU A 179 24.48 -13.94 3.17
CA LEU A 179 23.42 -13.14 2.56
C LEU A 179 23.91 -12.45 1.29
N LYS A 180 23.16 -12.65 0.19
CA LYS A 180 23.36 -12.05 -1.13
C LYS A 180 22.05 -11.41 -1.60
N TYR A 181 22.16 -10.37 -2.41
CA TYR A 181 21.01 -9.81 -3.11
C TYR A 181 21.37 -9.38 -4.52
N ALA A 182 20.36 -9.32 -5.37
CA ALA A 182 20.40 -8.75 -6.69
C ALA A 182 19.18 -7.86 -6.89
N THR A 183 19.26 -6.95 -7.85
CA THR A 183 18.14 -6.07 -8.20
C THR A 183 17.74 -6.25 -9.65
N VAL A 184 16.46 -6.07 -9.93
CA VAL A 184 15.91 -5.99 -11.29
C VAL A 184 14.80 -4.96 -11.31
N ARG A 185 14.70 -4.18 -12.38
CA ARG A 185 13.59 -3.24 -12.56
C ARG A 185 12.51 -3.88 -13.41
N THR A 186 11.26 -3.87 -12.94
CA THR A 186 10.12 -4.28 -13.75
C THR A 186 9.87 -3.26 -14.86
N THR A 187 9.28 -3.71 -15.96
CA THR A 187 8.90 -2.79 -17.05
C THR A 187 7.77 -1.88 -16.59
N GLU A 188 7.76 -0.63 -17.06
CA GLU A 188 6.68 0.33 -16.78
C GLU A 188 5.31 -0.22 -17.22
N ALA A 189 4.27 0.07 -16.44
CA ALA A 189 2.91 -0.26 -16.82
C ALA A 189 2.45 0.58 -18.02
N GLY A 190 1.72 -0.06 -18.93
CA GLY A 190 0.87 0.63 -19.89
C GLY A 190 -0.51 0.92 -19.32
N VAL A 191 -1.40 1.40 -20.19
CA VAL A 191 -2.82 1.58 -19.89
C VAL A 191 -3.58 0.37 -20.41
N SER A 192 -4.32 -0.29 -19.52
CA SER A 192 -5.16 -1.42 -19.90
C SER A 192 -6.49 -0.93 -20.47
N ASN A 193 -7.06 -1.70 -21.40
CA ASN A 193 -8.35 -1.42 -22.02
C ASN A 193 -9.53 -2.03 -21.25
N LEU A 194 -9.26 -2.69 -20.11
CA LEU A 194 -10.31 -3.26 -19.26
C LEU A 194 -11.05 -2.15 -18.49
N ALA A 195 -12.28 -2.43 -18.06
CA ALA A 195 -13.08 -1.48 -17.28
C ALA A 195 -12.85 -1.67 -15.78
N LEU A 196 -12.77 -0.56 -15.04
CA LEU A 196 -12.82 -0.54 -13.58
C LEU A 196 -13.79 0.56 -13.16
N SER A 197 -14.79 0.23 -12.34
CA SER A 197 -15.70 1.23 -11.78
C SER A 197 -15.67 1.20 -10.26
N VAL A 198 -15.69 2.39 -9.66
CA VAL A 198 -15.84 2.60 -8.22
C VAL A 198 -17.04 3.53 -8.01
N LYS A 199 -17.89 3.20 -7.03
CA LYS A 199 -18.99 4.08 -6.61
C LYS A 199 -19.10 4.09 -5.09
N TYR A 200 -19.20 5.29 -4.50
CA TYR A 200 -19.56 5.42 -3.09
C TYR A 200 -21.04 5.06 -2.88
N LEU A 201 -21.30 4.15 -1.93
CA LEU A 201 -22.64 3.67 -1.61
C LEU A 201 -23.28 4.37 -0.40
N GLY A 202 -22.50 5.16 0.34
CA GLY A 202 -22.92 5.73 1.62
C GLY A 202 -22.29 5.00 2.80
N LEU A 203 -22.86 5.24 3.99
CA LEU A 203 -22.52 4.52 5.21
C LEU A 203 -23.44 3.31 5.38
N ASN A 204 -22.89 2.19 5.84
CA ASN A 204 -23.68 1.02 6.21
C ASN A 204 -24.33 1.17 7.60
N ALA A 205 -25.03 0.13 8.05
CA ALA A 205 -25.72 0.14 9.35
C ALA A 205 -24.78 0.30 10.55
N GLU A 206 -23.49 0.02 10.40
CA GLU A 206 -22.44 0.24 11.42
C GLU A 206 -21.77 1.62 11.29
N GLY A 207 -22.22 2.47 10.36
CA GLY A 207 -21.62 3.78 10.12
C GLY A 207 -20.31 3.77 9.37
N LYS A 208 -19.98 2.66 8.69
CA LYS A 208 -18.76 2.50 7.91
C LYS A 208 -19.02 2.82 6.43
N PRO A 209 -18.16 3.60 5.76
CA PRO A 209 -18.31 3.87 4.33
C PRO A 209 -18.13 2.61 3.48
N GLU A 210 -19.01 2.45 2.50
CA GLU A 210 -18.99 1.36 1.54
C GLU A 210 -18.77 1.87 0.11
N PHE A 211 -17.96 1.12 -0.65
CA PHE A 211 -17.65 1.40 -2.04
C PHE A 211 -17.91 0.17 -2.89
N ASP A 212 -18.69 0.33 -3.96
CA ASP A 212 -18.91 -0.70 -4.98
C ASP A 212 -17.75 -0.66 -5.98
N VAL A 213 -16.83 -1.61 -5.87
CA VAL A 213 -15.68 -1.74 -6.79
C VAL A 213 -15.89 -2.94 -7.71
N LYS A 214 -15.98 -2.66 -9.01
CA LYS A 214 -16.20 -3.66 -10.06
C LYS A 214 -15.05 -3.64 -11.05
N PRO A 215 -14.03 -4.48 -10.86
CA PRO A 215 -13.07 -4.77 -11.92
C PRO A 215 -13.75 -5.63 -13.00
N GLY A 216 -13.49 -5.32 -14.27
CA GLY A 216 -13.88 -6.15 -15.40
C GLY A 216 -13.20 -7.53 -15.39
N ASN A 217 -13.59 -8.41 -16.30
CA ASN A 217 -12.93 -9.71 -16.42
C ASN A 217 -11.51 -9.56 -16.96
N GLY A 218 -10.53 -10.25 -16.35
CA GLY A 218 -9.15 -10.33 -16.85
C GLY A 218 -8.10 -9.61 -16.02
N PHE A 219 -8.48 -8.99 -14.89
CA PHE A 219 -7.51 -8.48 -13.92
C PHE A 219 -6.87 -9.62 -13.11
N LYS A 220 -5.63 -9.41 -12.68
CA LYS A 220 -4.86 -10.28 -11.80
C LYS A 220 -4.94 -9.81 -10.35
N SER A 221 -4.80 -8.51 -10.14
CA SER A 221 -4.81 -7.88 -8.83
C SER A 221 -5.64 -6.59 -8.81
N LEU A 222 -6.05 -6.23 -7.60
CA LEU A 222 -6.78 -5.02 -7.25
C LEU A 222 -6.18 -4.43 -5.98
N HIS A 223 -5.81 -3.16 -6.03
CA HIS A 223 -5.29 -2.39 -4.90
C HIS A 223 -6.28 -1.28 -4.58
N LEU A 224 -6.62 -1.10 -3.30
CA LEU A 224 -7.64 -0.16 -2.84
C LEU A 224 -7.11 0.68 -1.69
N VAL A 225 -7.34 1.99 -1.73
CA VAL A 225 -6.92 2.94 -0.68
C VAL A 225 -8.08 3.87 -0.36
N LEU A 226 -8.38 4.03 0.93
CA LEU A 226 -9.22 5.11 1.45
C LEU A 226 -8.36 5.96 2.37
N GLY A 227 -8.39 7.27 2.18
CA GLY A 227 -7.71 8.24 3.03
C GLY A 227 -8.35 9.61 2.89
N SER A 228 -7.99 10.56 3.77
CA SER A 228 -8.44 11.94 3.57
C SER A 228 -7.88 12.45 2.25
N THR A 229 -8.65 13.22 1.47
CA THR A 229 -8.20 13.72 0.16
C THR A 229 -6.84 14.39 0.28
N LYS A 230 -6.69 15.29 1.26
CA LYS A 230 -5.44 15.99 1.52
C LYS A 230 -4.25 15.03 1.73
N SER A 231 -4.42 13.98 2.54
CA SER A 231 -3.34 13.01 2.79
C SER A 231 -2.97 12.22 1.54
N ILE A 232 -3.95 11.87 0.70
CA ILE A 232 -3.73 11.17 -0.57
C ILE A 232 -2.97 12.09 -1.53
N ASP A 233 -3.41 13.34 -1.68
CA ASP A 233 -2.78 14.31 -2.59
C ASP A 233 -1.33 14.61 -2.17
N GLU A 234 -1.09 14.87 -0.88
CA GLU A 234 0.25 15.08 -0.34
C GLU A 234 1.16 13.87 -0.61
N PHE A 235 0.65 12.65 -0.36
CA PHE A 235 1.42 11.43 -0.57
C PHE A 235 1.73 11.19 -2.05
N VAL A 236 0.74 11.33 -2.94
CA VAL A 236 0.92 11.13 -4.38
C VAL A 236 1.90 12.17 -4.95
N ASN A 237 1.85 13.41 -4.48
CA ASN A 237 2.78 14.45 -4.92
C ASN A 237 4.24 14.17 -4.49
N LEU A 238 4.45 13.55 -3.32
CA LEU A 238 5.79 13.24 -2.82
C LEU A 238 6.35 11.92 -3.35
N TYR A 239 5.53 10.87 -3.43
CA TYR A 239 5.98 9.50 -3.66
C TYR A 239 5.41 8.87 -4.93
N GLY A 240 4.42 9.51 -5.56
CA GLY A 240 3.74 9.01 -6.74
C GLY A 240 2.61 8.02 -6.44
N TYR A 241 1.76 7.82 -7.45
CA TYR A 241 0.56 6.98 -7.34
C TYR A 241 0.89 5.48 -7.13
N SER A 242 1.96 4.96 -7.74
CA SER A 242 2.39 3.56 -7.52
C SER A 242 2.66 3.30 -6.04
N ALA A 243 3.43 4.19 -5.42
CA ALA A 243 3.78 4.06 -4.02
C ALA A 243 2.55 4.11 -3.11
N LEU A 244 1.53 4.89 -3.45
CA LEU A 244 0.27 4.93 -2.71
C LEU A 244 -0.40 3.55 -2.75
N MET A 245 -0.62 3.01 -3.95
CA MET A 245 -1.40 1.78 -4.14
C MET A 245 -0.71 0.54 -3.57
N TYR A 246 0.61 0.41 -3.72
CA TYR A 246 1.34 -0.79 -3.29
C TYR A 246 1.79 -0.77 -1.82
N ASN A 247 1.86 0.40 -1.17
CA ASN A 247 2.31 0.49 0.23
C ASN A 247 1.21 0.88 1.21
N GLN A 248 0.25 1.70 0.79
CA GLN A 248 -0.89 2.12 1.63
C GLN A 248 -2.17 1.36 1.27
N GLY A 249 -2.19 0.65 0.14
CA GLY A 249 -3.35 -0.05 -0.36
C GLY A 249 -3.55 -1.44 0.22
N VAL A 250 -4.82 -1.79 0.41
CA VAL A 250 -5.22 -3.18 0.64
C VAL A 250 -5.29 -3.87 -0.72
N SER A 251 -4.53 -4.97 -0.85
CA SER A 251 -4.31 -5.65 -2.12
C SER A 251 -5.02 -7.00 -2.15
N PHE A 252 -5.65 -7.30 -3.28
CA PHE A 252 -6.39 -8.53 -3.52
C PHE A 252 -5.98 -9.12 -4.87
N SER A 253 -5.88 -10.45 -4.95
CA SER A 253 -6.03 -11.11 -6.25
C SER A 253 -7.48 -10.99 -6.75
N ALA A 254 -7.68 -11.18 -8.05
CA ALA A 254 -9.02 -11.17 -8.65
C ALA A 254 -9.95 -12.22 -8.01
N GLU A 255 -9.42 -13.42 -7.70
CA GLU A 255 -10.17 -14.47 -7.00
C GLU A 255 -10.59 -14.03 -5.60
N GLN A 256 -9.64 -13.48 -4.83
CA GLN A 256 -9.91 -13.00 -3.47
C GLN A 256 -11.02 -11.95 -3.49
N TRP A 257 -10.94 -10.94 -4.36
CA TRP A 257 -11.96 -9.88 -4.44
C TRP A 257 -13.35 -10.39 -4.82
N ALA A 258 -13.42 -11.33 -5.76
CA ALA A 258 -14.67 -11.94 -6.23
C ALA A 258 -15.37 -12.74 -5.12
N THR A 259 -14.60 -13.42 -4.27
CA THR A 259 -15.13 -14.20 -3.14
C THR A 259 -15.20 -13.43 -1.83
N TYR A 260 -14.70 -12.19 -1.79
CA TYR A 260 -14.65 -11.40 -0.57
C TYR A 260 -16.06 -11.02 -0.14
N ALA A 261 -16.45 -11.42 1.07
CA ALA A 261 -17.80 -11.20 1.57
C ALA A 261 -18.09 -9.70 1.67
N SER A 262 -19.33 -9.32 1.36
CA SER A 262 -19.74 -7.91 1.29
C SER A 262 -19.56 -7.18 2.62
N GLU A 263 -19.77 -7.86 3.75
CA GLU A 263 -19.60 -7.29 5.09
C GLU A 263 -18.16 -6.83 5.40
N TYR A 264 -17.17 -7.38 4.68
CA TYR A 264 -15.76 -6.98 4.83
C TYR A 264 -15.35 -5.88 3.85
N LYS A 265 -16.25 -5.43 2.96
CA LYS A 265 -16.00 -4.35 1.99
C LYS A 265 -16.32 -2.95 2.54
N ALA A 266 -16.62 -2.87 3.83
CA ALA A 266 -16.81 -1.62 4.56
C ALA A 266 -15.48 -1.13 5.16
N TRP A 267 -15.26 0.18 5.11
CA TRP A 267 -14.00 0.78 5.52
C TRP A 267 -14.10 1.47 6.87
N ASN A 268 -13.02 1.47 7.63
CA ASN A 268 -12.97 2.20 8.91
C ASN A 268 -12.49 3.63 8.67
N ILE A 269 -13.18 4.58 9.27
CA ILE A 269 -12.76 5.97 9.39
C ILE A 269 -12.94 6.40 10.85
N ASP A 270 -12.03 7.24 11.34
CA ASP A 270 -12.01 7.69 12.73
C ASP A 270 -12.52 9.12 12.91
N LYS A 271 -12.56 9.91 11.82
CA LYS A 271 -12.86 11.34 11.85
C LYS A 271 -13.76 11.76 10.70
N GLU A 272 -14.59 12.77 10.95
CA GLU A 272 -15.30 13.49 9.90
C GLU A 272 -14.30 14.29 9.06
N ASN A 273 -14.30 14.04 7.76
CA ASN A 273 -13.40 14.69 6.81
C ASN A 273 -13.88 14.48 5.37
N ASP A 274 -13.20 15.12 4.43
CA ASP A 274 -13.27 14.79 3.01
C ASP A 274 -12.30 13.67 2.67
N TYR A 275 -12.84 12.61 2.07
CA TYR A 275 -12.13 11.40 1.74
C TYR A 275 -12.09 11.17 0.23
N SER A 276 -10.98 10.58 -0.21
CA SER A 276 -10.85 10.04 -1.55
C SER A 276 -10.61 8.54 -1.50
N PHE A 277 -11.28 7.81 -2.39
CA PHE A 277 -11.11 6.38 -2.54
C PHE A 277 -10.43 6.09 -3.87
N CYS A 278 -9.24 5.51 -3.84
CA CYS A 278 -8.46 5.16 -5.02
C CYS A 278 -8.50 3.65 -5.25
N ALA A 279 -8.70 3.24 -6.50
CA ALA A 279 -8.61 1.86 -6.95
C ALA A 279 -7.67 1.73 -8.14
N LEU A 280 -6.81 0.70 -8.10
CA LEU A 280 -5.90 0.33 -9.17
C LEU A 280 -6.09 -1.16 -9.45
N ALA A 281 -6.44 -1.50 -10.69
CA ALA A 281 -6.51 -2.88 -11.13
C ALA A 281 -5.40 -3.15 -12.18
N VAL A 282 -4.76 -4.31 -12.08
CA VAL A 282 -3.65 -4.72 -12.95
C VAL A 282 -4.06 -5.92 -13.78
N ASP A 283 -3.93 -5.83 -15.09
CA ASP A 283 -4.34 -6.91 -15.99
C ASP A 283 -3.28 -8.01 -16.16
N ALA A 284 -3.60 -9.04 -16.92
CA ALA A 284 -2.69 -10.15 -17.18
C ALA A 284 -1.36 -9.74 -17.85
N ASN A 285 -1.32 -8.60 -18.56
CA ASN A 285 -0.11 -8.07 -19.17
C ASN A 285 0.68 -7.15 -18.24
N GLY A 286 0.13 -6.82 -17.06
CA GLY A 286 0.71 -5.85 -16.14
C GLY A 286 0.36 -4.40 -16.48
N ASP A 287 -0.66 -4.18 -17.31
CA ASP A 287 -1.15 -2.84 -17.64
C ASP A 287 -2.23 -2.41 -16.63
N TRP A 288 -2.30 -1.10 -16.39
CA TRP A 288 -3.06 -0.53 -15.28
C TRP A 288 -4.38 0.08 -15.73
N VAL A 289 -5.39 -0.01 -14.86
CA VAL A 289 -6.60 0.80 -14.90
C VAL A 289 -6.80 1.43 -13.54
N LYS A 290 -7.00 2.75 -13.53
CA LYS A 290 -7.25 3.55 -12.32
C LYS A 290 -8.71 3.97 -12.27
N ALA A 291 -9.28 4.02 -11.08
CA ALA A 291 -10.58 4.61 -10.82
C ALA A 291 -10.56 5.26 -9.44
N SER A 292 -11.33 6.32 -9.24
CA SER A 292 -11.45 6.97 -7.94
C SER A 292 -12.84 7.54 -7.70
N VAL A 293 -13.13 7.76 -6.43
CA VAL A 293 -14.20 8.66 -5.99
C VAL A 293 -13.54 9.69 -5.10
N ASP A 294 -13.54 10.94 -5.54
CA ASP A 294 -12.78 12.01 -4.90
C ASP A 294 -13.72 12.94 -4.12
N ASN A 295 -13.20 13.50 -3.02
CA ASN A 295 -13.86 14.55 -2.22
C ASN A 295 -15.27 14.18 -1.71
N VAL A 296 -15.41 12.98 -1.16
CA VAL A 296 -16.62 12.59 -0.45
C VAL A 296 -16.49 13.06 0.99
N HIS A 297 -17.39 13.94 1.43
CA HIS A 297 -17.51 14.26 2.85
C HIS A 297 -18.12 13.08 3.61
N ILE A 298 -17.38 12.48 4.53
CA ILE A 298 -17.83 11.32 5.30
C ILE A 298 -17.74 11.63 6.79
N LYS A 299 -18.88 11.51 7.46
CA LYS A 299 -19.02 11.64 8.90
C LYS A 299 -19.23 10.25 9.53
N PRO A 300 -18.32 9.77 10.40
CA PRO A 300 -18.51 8.50 11.10
C PRO A 300 -19.78 8.51 11.96
N ALA A 301 -20.46 7.38 12.07
CA ALA A 301 -21.58 7.28 13.00
C ALA A 301 -21.08 7.43 14.45
N ALA A 302 -21.73 8.30 15.21
CA ALA A 302 -21.44 8.42 16.63
C ALA A 302 -22.03 7.21 17.38
N ALA A 303 -21.27 6.64 18.32
CA ALA A 303 -21.75 5.56 19.18
C ALA A 303 -22.65 6.08 20.33
N ASN A 304 -23.64 6.90 19.99
CA ASN A 304 -24.63 7.46 20.93
C ASN A 304 -25.94 7.84 20.20
N ASP A 305 -26.94 8.25 20.97
CA ASP A 305 -28.28 8.59 20.47
C ASP A 305 -28.51 10.10 20.29
N CYS A 306 -27.45 10.93 20.30
CA CYS A 306 -27.59 12.37 20.04
C CYS A 306 -28.18 12.64 18.64
N PRO A 307 -28.72 13.84 18.38
CA PRO A 307 -29.20 14.21 17.05
C PRO A 307 -28.10 14.04 15.99
N GLU A 308 -28.43 13.42 14.86
CA GLU A 308 -27.57 13.40 13.68
C GLU A 308 -27.78 14.72 12.91
N VAL A 309 -26.73 15.54 12.82
CA VAL A 309 -26.75 16.83 12.10
C VAL A 309 -25.76 16.79 10.95
N ASP A 310 -26.24 16.76 9.72
CA ASP A 310 -25.42 16.59 8.52
C ASP A 310 -25.52 17.82 7.63
N VAL A 311 -24.36 18.34 7.18
CA VAL A 311 -24.30 19.33 6.11
C VAL A 311 -24.49 18.60 4.78
N THR A 312 -25.59 18.91 4.10
CA THR A 312 -25.99 18.23 2.86
C THR A 312 -25.66 19.02 1.61
N ASN A 313 -25.53 20.34 1.74
CA ASN A 313 -25.12 21.24 0.67
C ASN A 313 -24.61 22.54 1.27
N TYR A 314 -23.73 23.24 0.57
CA TYR A 314 -23.31 24.59 0.92
C TYR A 314 -23.01 25.39 -0.34
N GLN A 315 -23.12 26.72 -0.21
CA GLN A 315 -22.65 27.68 -1.18
C GLN A 315 -21.94 28.78 -0.40
N VAL A 316 -20.70 29.06 -0.77
CA VAL A 316 -19.90 30.09 -0.13
C VAL A 316 -19.05 30.84 -1.14
N GLY A 317 -18.84 32.13 -0.92
CA GLY A 317 -18.01 32.98 -1.76
C GLY A 317 -18.76 34.18 -2.29
N ASN A 318 -18.01 35.15 -2.81
CA ASN A 318 -18.54 36.44 -3.28
C ASN A 318 -19.40 37.20 -2.25
N GLY A 319 -19.15 36.99 -0.96
CA GLY A 319 -19.89 37.64 0.11
C GLY A 319 -21.18 36.92 0.51
N ASP A 320 -21.52 35.77 -0.06
CA ASP A 320 -22.72 35.03 0.33
C ASP A 320 -22.39 33.68 0.97
N LEU A 321 -23.20 33.29 1.95
CA LEU A 321 -23.20 31.99 2.59
C LEU A 321 -24.60 31.40 2.56
N ALA A 322 -24.70 30.14 2.15
CA ALA A 322 -25.84 29.28 2.37
C ALA A 322 -25.36 27.90 2.82
N ILE A 323 -25.90 27.36 3.92
CA ILE A 323 -25.60 26.00 4.38
C ILE A 323 -26.92 25.26 4.62
N GLN A 324 -27.04 24.07 4.03
CA GLN A 324 -28.20 23.19 4.18
C GLN A 324 -27.87 22.04 5.12
N TYR A 325 -28.64 21.95 6.20
CA TYR A 325 -28.55 20.91 7.21
C TYR A 325 -29.72 19.93 7.10
N THR A 326 -29.43 18.65 7.33
CA THR A 326 -30.44 17.64 7.66
C THR A 326 -30.20 17.16 9.08
N ILE A 327 -31.28 17.10 9.85
CA ILE A 327 -31.29 16.82 11.28
C ILE A 327 -32.21 15.63 11.50
N LYS A 328 -31.69 14.55 12.06
CA LYS A 328 -32.47 13.39 12.50
C LYS A 328 -32.29 13.22 14.00
N SER A 329 -33.38 12.96 14.69
CA SER A 329 -33.35 12.66 16.12
C SER A 329 -34.14 11.38 16.38
N LYS A 330 -33.63 10.58 17.32
CA LYS A 330 -34.35 9.42 17.85
C LYS A 330 -35.38 9.84 18.92
N ALA A 331 -35.27 11.06 19.43
CA ALA A 331 -36.21 11.61 20.40
C ALA A 331 -37.52 12.02 19.72
N SER A 332 -38.57 12.16 20.53
CA SER A 332 -39.88 12.59 20.05
C SER A 332 -39.90 14.02 19.49
N SER A 333 -38.94 14.87 19.89
CA SER A 333 -38.81 16.24 19.42
C SER A 333 -37.41 16.80 19.66
N ILE A 334 -37.02 17.78 18.84
CA ILE A 334 -35.85 18.64 19.08
C ILE A 334 -36.22 19.65 20.19
N LYS A 335 -35.35 19.76 21.21
CA LYS A 335 -35.56 20.67 22.35
C LYS A 335 -35.03 22.07 22.10
N SER A 336 -33.88 22.17 21.44
CA SER A 336 -33.23 23.43 21.11
C SER A 336 -32.41 23.28 19.84
N ALA A 337 -32.39 24.30 18.99
CA ALA A 337 -31.41 24.45 17.93
C ALA A 337 -30.92 25.90 17.92
N ARG A 338 -29.61 26.09 17.96
CA ARG A 338 -28.97 27.42 18.00
C ARG A 338 -27.95 27.57 16.89
N MET A 339 -28.01 28.67 16.16
CA MET A 339 -27.12 28.97 15.04
C MET A 339 -26.24 30.18 15.37
N LEU A 340 -24.94 30.05 15.15
CA LEU A 340 -23.96 31.12 15.37
C LEU A 340 -23.10 31.28 14.13
N VAL A 341 -22.83 32.53 13.74
CA VAL A 341 -21.80 32.84 12.76
C VAL A 341 -20.90 33.95 13.28
N MET A 342 -19.60 33.65 13.39
CA MET A 342 -18.60 34.59 13.89
C MET A 342 -17.24 34.34 13.24
N LYS A 343 -16.30 35.26 13.39
CA LYS A 343 -14.93 35.07 12.89
C LYS A 343 -14.29 33.86 13.58
N GLU A 344 -13.46 33.12 12.84
CA GLU A 344 -12.81 31.92 13.36
C GLU A 344 -11.95 32.20 14.61
N TRP A 345 -11.19 33.29 14.58
CA TRP A 345 -10.37 33.73 15.72
C TRP A 345 -11.20 34.09 16.96
N ASP A 346 -12.37 34.71 16.78
CA ASP A 346 -13.24 35.07 17.90
C ASP A 346 -13.86 33.83 18.54
N TRP A 347 -14.16 32.80 17.73
CA TRP A 347 -14.63 31.50 18.20
C TRP A 347 -13.54 30.79 19.01
N ASP A 348 -12.32 30.70 18.48
CA ASP A 348 -11.21 30.03 19.16
C ASP A 348 -10.85 30.76 20.48
N ASN A 349 -10.82 32.09 20.47
CA ASN A 349 -10.60 32.89 21.68
C ASN A 349 -11.67 32.64 22.73
N ALA A 350 -12.95 32.60 22.35
CA ALA A 350 -14.04 32.34 23.29
C ALA A 350 -13.95 30.94 23.92
N LEU A 351 -13.55 29.92 23.14
CA LEU A 351 -13.37 28.56 23.67
C LEU A 351 -12.16 28.43 24.60
N ASN A 352 -11.10 29.22 24.38
CA ASN A 352 -9.90 29.21 25.23
C ASN A 352 -10.16 29.74 26.65
N GLU A 353 -11.29 30.41 26.89
CA GLU A 353 -11.72 30.82 28.24
C GLU A 353 -12.21 29.62 29.08
N TYR A 354 -12.56 28.51 28.45
CA TYR A 354 -13.02 27.30 29.13
C TYR A 354 -11.84 26.46 29.61
N GLN A 355 -11.87 26.06 30.88
CA GLN A 355 -10.86 25.17 31.47
C GLN A 355 -11.13 23.71 31.14
N VAL A 356 -10.92 23.32 29.89
CA VAL A 356 -11.12 21.95 29.38
C VAL A 356 -9.87 21.43 28.66
N GLU A 357 -9.74 20.11 28.54
CA GLU A 357 -8.55 19.47 27.94
C GLU A 357 -8.36 19.83 26.46
N THR A 358 -9.46 19.95 25.70
CA THR A 358 -9.43 20.46 24.34
C THR A 358 -10.54 21.49 24.12
N PRO A 359 -10.32 22.58 23.36
CA PRO A 359 -11.35 23.60 23.11
C PRO A 359 -12.67 23.02 22.58
N SER A 360 -12.58 21.93 21.80
CA SER A 360 -13.74 21.20 21.28
C SER A 360 -14.67 20.61 22.35
N MET A 361 -14.21 20.44 23.58
CA MET A 361 -15.07 19.97 24.69
C MET A 361 -16.01 21.05 25.21
N ALA A 362 -15.70 22.32 24.98
CA ALA A 362 -16.51 23.45 25.41
C ALA A 362 -17.58 23.86 24.40
N TRP A 363 -17.66 23.24 23.21
CA TRP A 363 -18.57 23.68 22.15
C TRP A 363 -20.04 23.70 22.57
N ALA A 364 -20.52 22.64 23.23
CA ALA A 364 -21.91 22.58 23.68
C ALA A 364 -22.20 23.62 24.78
N ASP A 365 -21.30 23.78 25.74
CA ASP A 365 -21.46 24.76 26.82
C ASP A 365 -21.44 26.19 26.28
N PHE A 366 -20.51 26.50 25.38
CA PHE A 366 -20.43 27.81 24.72
C PHE A 366 -21.68 28.11 23.90
N MET A 367 -22.14 27.17 23.08
CA MET A 367 -23.37 27.34 22.31
C MET A 367 -24.62 27.43 23.20
N ALA A 368 -24.60 26.84 24.40
CA ALA A 368 -25.70 26.95 25.35
C ALA A 368 -25.73 28.31 26.08
N THR A 369 -24.59 28.94 26.33
CA THR A 369 -24.51 30.17 27.15
C THR A 369 -24.33 31.46 26.36
N THR A 370 -23.76 31.40 25.15
CA THR A 370 -23.50 32.60 24.35
C THR A 370 -24.80 33.32 23.99
N ASP A 371 -24.82 34.64 24.08
CA ASP A 371 -25.91 35.51 23.62
C ASP A 371 -25.84 35.82 22.12
N LYS A 372 -24.72 35.48 21.47
CA LYS A 372 -24.48 35.71 20.04
C LYS A 372 -25.16 34.69 19.12
N ALA A 373 -25.60 33.56 19.66
CA ALA A 373 -26.25 32.50 18.88
C ALA A 373 -27.75 32.72 18.80
N GLU A 374 -28.27 32.73 17.57
CA GLU A 374 -29.69 32.84 17.25
C GLU A 374 -30.42 31.52 17.57
N ASP A 375 -31.62 31.61 18.14
CA ASP A 375 -32.49 30.46 18.34
C ASP A 375 -33.24 30.13 17.03
N VAL A 376 -32.94 28.98 16.45
CA VAL A 376 -33.53 28.48 15.20
C VAL A 376 -34.39 27.23 15.42
N THR A 377 -34.77 26.94 16.68
CA THR A 377 -35.48 25.72 17.09
C THR A 377 -36.77 25.51 16.29
N GLU A 378 -37.60 26.55 16.17
CA GLU A 378 -38.88 26.43 15.49
C GLU A 378 -38.72 26.29 13.97
N ALA A 379 -37.71 26.93 13.38
CA ALA A 379 -37.39 26.78 11.96
C ALA A 379 -37.01 25.32 11.63
N VAL A 380 -36.17 24.71 12.48
CA VAL A 380 -35.78 23.29 12.36
C VAL A 380 -36.99 22.35 12.47
N LYS A 381 -37.87 22.59 13.44
CA LYS A 381 -39.07 21.74 13.64
C LYS A 381 -40.05 21.84 12.48
N GLN A 382 -40.34 23.06 12.01
CA GLN A 382 -41.32 23.30 10.94
C GLN A 382 -40.92 22.67 9.60
N LEU A 383 -39.62 22.51 9.37
CA LEU A 383 -39.07 21.96 8.14
C LEU A 383 -38.73 20.46 8.25
N ASN A 384 -39.33 19.76 9.23
CA ASN A 384 -39.13 18.33 9.46
C ASN A 384 -37.65 17.93 9.52
N GLY A 385 -36.85 18.71 10.27
CA GLY A 385 -35.42 18.45 10.42
C GLY A 385 -34.56 18.93 9.25
N LYS A 386 -35.11 19.62 8.24
CA LYS A 386 -34.28 20.34 7.26
C LYS A 386 -34.10 21.78 7.70
N PHE A 387 -32.91 22.36 7.53
CA PHE A 387 -32.68 23.76 7.87
C PHE A 387 -31.71 24.37 6.88
N THR A 388 -32.02 25.57 6.38
CA THR A 388 -31.10 26.31 5.52
C THR A 388 -30.78 27.63 6.19
N PHE A 389 -29.51 27.82 6.51
CA PHE A 389 -29.00 29.09 7.01
C PHE A 389 -28.44 29.89 5.86
N THR A 390 -28.77 31.18 5.79
CA THR A 390 -28.23 32.12 4.80
C THR A 390 -27.73 33.39 5.46
N ARG A 391 -26.59 33.92 5.02
CA ARG A 391 -26.06 35.21 5.45
C ARG A 391 -25.25 35.85 4.32
N SER A 392 -25.41 37.16 4.14
CA SER A 392 -24.53 37.96 3.28
C SER A 392 -23.52 38.73 4.14
N PHE A 393 -22.34 38.93 3.57
CA PHE A 393 -21.19 39.62 4.13
C PHE A 393 -20.83 40.78 3.21
N SER A 394 -20.55 41.94 3.80
CA SER A 394 -19.99 43.07 3.06
C SER A 394 -18.52 42.84 2.73
N ASP A 395 -17.96 43.58 1.76
CA ASP A 395 -16.52 43.53 1.44
C ASP A 395 -15.62 43.84 2.66
N ALA A 396 -16.11 44.62 3.62
CA ALA A 396 -15.40 44.93 4.86
C ALA A 396 -15.34 43.73 5.84
N GLU A 397 -16.20 42.72 5.65
CA GLU A 397 -16.27 41.48 6.42
C GLU A 397 -15.54 40.33 5.70
N ARG A 398 -14.55 40.65 4.86
CA ARG A 398 -13.70 39.67 4.19
C ARG A 398 -12.74 39.01 5.18
N ASP A 399 -13.05 37.78 5.60
CA ASP A 399 -12.24 37.02 6.56
C ASP A 399 -12.62 35.53 6.57
N TRP A 400 -11.95 34.76 7.44
CA TRP A 400 -12.33 33.41 7.85
C TRP A 400 -13.38 33.42 8.96
N TYR A 401 -14.42 32.61 8.77
CA TYR A 401 -15.57 32.51 9.66
C TYR A 401 -15.85 31.06 10.02
N VAL A 402 -16.57 30.91 11.12
CA VAL A 402 -17.22 29.65 11.50
C VAL A 402 -18.73 29.85 11.53
N ALA A 403 -19.46 28.89 10.98
CA ALA A 403 -20.89 28.72 11.12
C ALA A 403 -21.15 27.49 11.99
N VAL A 404 -21.81 27.67 13.13
CA VAL A 404 -21.98 26.62 14.14
C VAL A 404 -23.45 26.41 14.43
N LEU A 405 -23.93 25.20 14.18
CA LEU A 405 -25.27 24.75 14.53
C LEU A 405 -25.17 23.76 15.70
N ALA A 406 -25.78 24.12 16.84
CA ALA A 406 -25.95 23.22 17.98
C ALA A 406 -27.40 22.75 18.04
N VAL A 407 -27.63 21.44 18.01
CA VAL A 407 -28.96 20.82 18.10
C VAL A 407 -29.02 19.93 19.32
N THR A 408 -30.01 20.14 20.18
CA THR A 408 -30.21 19.41 21.43
C THR A 408 -31.55 18.68 21.41
N ASP A 409 -31.54 17.41 21.83
CA ASP A 409 -32.74 16.61 22.08
C ASP A 409 -32.71 15.96 23.49
N ASP A 410 -33.49 14.90 23.70
CA ASP A 410 -33.51 14.16 24.96
C ASP A 410 -32.22 13.42 25.29
N TYR A 411 -31.46 13.01 24.27
CA TYR A 411 -30.27 12.17 24.38
C TYR A 411 -28.97 12.96 24.45
N GLY A 412 -28.96 14.22 24.00
CA GLY A 412 -27.79 15.08 24.11
C GLY A 412 -27.79 16.23 23.14
N THR A 413 -26.61 16.78 22.89
CA THR A 413 -26.38 17.87 21.93
C THR A 413 -25.39 17.45 20.87
N THR A 414 -25.68 17.76 19.61
CA THR A 414 -24.70 17.68 18.52
C THR A 414 -24.37 19.08 18.06
N VAL A 415 -23.08 19.41 18.02
CA VAL A 415 -22.59 20.69 17.51
C VAL A 415 -21.84 20.43 16.22
N THR A 416 -22.31 21.03 15.12
CA THR A 416 -21.69 20.99 13.80
C THR A 416 -21.12 22.37 13.48
N ARG A 417 -19.80 22.42 13.30
CA ARG A 417 -19.01 23.60 12.96
C ARG A 417 -18.54 23.51 11.52
N SER A 418 -18.85 24.53 10.72
CA SER A 418 -18.35 24.69 9.36
C SER A 418 -17.43 25.91 9.27
N THR A 419 -16.18 25.73 8.85
CA THR A 419 -15.22 26.81 8.57
C THR A 419 -15.28 27.19 7.10
N PHE A 420 -15.22 28.48 6.81
CA PHE A 420 -15.21 29.00 5.43
C PHE A 420 -14.61 30.39 5.36
N HIS A 421 -14.22 30.81 4.14
CA HIS A 421 -13.85 32.20 3.87
C HIS A 421 -15.00 32.93 3.16
N SER A 422 -15.42 34.10 3.65
CA SER A 422 -16.60 34.80 3.15
C SER A 422 -16.56 35.25 1.67
N HIS A 423 -15.38 35.43 1.07
CA HIS A 423 -15.23 36.02 -0.28
C HIS A 423 -14.28 35.26 -1.21
N ILE A 424 -13.72 34.12 -0.80
CA ILE A 424 -12.87 33.30 -1.66
C ILE A 424 -13.73 32.11 -2.12
N PRO A 425 -14.17 32.06 -3.40
CA PRO A 425 -15.11 31.04 -3.88
C PRO A 425 -14.60 29.60 -3.78
N ASP A 426 -13.28 29.41 -3.88
CA ASP A 426 -12.63 28.10 -3.84
C ASP A 426 -11.85 27.86 -2.55
N ALA A 427 -12.13 28.63 -1.50
CA ALA A 427 -11.54 28.36 -0.19
C ALA A 427 -12.11 27.05 0.38
N GLU A 428 -11.26 26.33 1.11
CA GLU A 428 -11.64 25.09 1.78
C GLU A 428 -12.85 25.32 2.70
N PHE A 429 -13.90 24.52 2.52
CA PHE A 429 -15.06 24.46 3.40
C PHE A 429 -14.92 23.23 4.29
N GLY A 430 -14.44 23.43 5.52
CA GLY A 430 -14.27 22.34 6.48
C GLY A 430 -15.53 22.15 7.32
N THR A 431 -16.02 20.92 7.49
CA THR A 431 -17.12 20.60 8.43
C THR A 431 -16.66 19.58 9.46
N LEU A 432 -16.98 19.86 10.73
CA LEU A 432 -16.69 19.00 11.88
C LEU A 432 -17.88 18.99 12.82
N SER A 433 -18.32 17.80 13.21
CA SER A 433 -19.40 17.60 14.16
C SER A 433 -18.89 16.89 15.42
N LYS A 434 -19.47 17.25 16.57
CA LYS A 434 -19.20 16.58 17.84
C LYS A 434 -20.48 16.38 18.65
N THR A 435 -20.63 15.19 19.20
CA THR A 435 -21.76 14.82 20.05
C THR A 435 -21.41 14.96 21.53
N PHE A 436 -22.37 15.43 22.32
CA PHE A 436 -22.30 15.63 23.77
C PHE A 436 -23.51 14.92 24.39
N PRO A 437 -23.38 13.59 24.64
CA PRO A 437 -24.46 12.80 25.22
C PRO A 437 -24.82 13.31 26.60
N LYS A 438 -26.12 13.31 26.89
CA LYS A 438 -26.62 13.53 28.24
C LYS A 438 -26.27 12.32 29.09
N LYS A 439 -25.61 12.56 30.24
CA LYS A 439 -25.24 11.51 31.20
C LYS A 439 -26.46 10.85 31.82
#